data_AF-A0A8J4QPI9-F1
#
_entry.id   AF-A0A8J4QPI9-F1
#
_cell.length_a   1.000
_cell.length_b   1.000
_cell.length_c   1.000
_cell.angle_alpha   90.00
_cell.angle_beta   90.00
_cell.angle_gamma   90.00
#
_symmetry.space_group_name_H-M   'P 1'
#
loop_
_entity.id
_entity.type
_entity.pdbx_description
1 polymer ?
#
loop_
_entity_poly.entity_id
_entity_poly.type
_entity_poly.pdbx_seq_one_letter_code
_entity_poly.pdbx_strand_id
1 'polypeptide(L)'
;MGFPVGYSEVFFPNLFLQALSLLGFIRNLIFSLFNFLGLSDFIETDTIWLDDPTCTPEHKPVSAMLIREFLPVMKVQDIVAGAGAGDLPESCAVCLYEFDGEDEIRWLRNCKHIFHRACLDRWMDHDQKTCPLCRTQFVPEEKQDEFNQRLWAASGVSDFYAEYSEYNSV
;
A
#
# COMPACT_ATOMS: atom_id res chain seq x y z
N MET A 1 -18.40 -27.09 -41.92
CA MET A 1 -18.56 -25.78 -41.23
C MET A 1 -17.22 -25.44 -40.59
N GLY A 2 -16.27 -24.94 -41.37
CA GLY A 2 -14.97 -24.49 -40.87
C GLY A 2 -15.06 -23.01 -40.54
N PHE A 3 -14.74 -22.63 -39.30
CA PHE A 3 -14.59 -21.23 -38.94
C PHE A 3 -13.22 -20.75 -39.44
N PRO A 4 -13.13 -19.64 -40.18
CA PRO A 4 -11.85 -19.02 -40.46
C PRO A 4 -11.45 -18.23 -39.22
N VAL A 5 -10.45 -18.72 -38.49
CA VAL A 5 -9.82 -17.94 -37.42
C VAL A 5 -8.86 -16.96 -38.09
N GLY A 6 -9.41 -15.83 -38.53
CA GLY A 6 -8.63 -14.69 -38.98
C GLY A 6 -8.00 -14.02 -37.76
N TYR A 7 -6.87 -14.53 -37.30
CA TYR A 7 -5.98 -13.74 -36.47
C TYR A 7 -5.35 -12.69 -37.36
N SER A 8 -5.95 -11.51 -37.37
CA SER A 8 -5.31 -10.30 -37.87
C SER A 8 -4.04 -10.07 -37.05
N GLU A 9 -2.92 -10.40 -37.69
CA GLU A 9 -1.53 -10.02 -37.43
C GLU A 9 -1.39 -8.87 -36.43
N VAL A 10 -0.88 -9.24 -35.26
CA VAL A 10 -0.66 -8.43 -34.07
C VAL A 10 0.49 -7.46 -34.35
N PHE A 11 0.23 -6.35 -35.06
CA PHE A 11 1.13 -5.17 -35.14
C PHE A 11 1.10 -4.32 -33.85
N PHE A 12 0.51 -4.84 -32.79
CA PHE A 12 0.35 -4.16 -31.52
C PHE A 12 1.52 -4.23 -30.53
N PRO A 13 2.54 -5.14 -30.59
CA PRO A 13 3.45 -5.28 -29.46
C PRO A 13 4.22 -3.99 -29.20
N ASN A 14 4.79 -3.35 -30.21
CA ASN A 14 5.61 -2.16 -29.99
C ASN A 14 4.79 -0.89 -29.74
N LEU A 15 3.68 -0.69 -30.45
CA LEU A 15 2.82 0.50 -30.23
C LEU A 15 2.12 0.44 -28.86
N PHE A 16 1.72 -0.76 -28.43
CA PHE A 16 1.13 -0.97 -27.12
C PHE A 16 2.18 -0.77 -26.01
N LEU A 17 3.38 -1.33 -26.16
CA LEU A 17 4.48 -1.11 -25.21
C LEU A 17 4.90 0.37 -25.14
N GLN A 18 4.95 1.06 -26.28
CA GLN A 18 5.22 2.50 -26.33
C GLN A 18 4.12 3.32 -25.67
N ALA A 19 2.84 2.94 -25.88
CA ALA A 19 1.73 3.58 -25.20
C ALA A 19 1.78 3.38 -23.68
N LEU A 20 2.09 2.17 -23.21
CA LEU A 20 2.28 1.88 -21.78
C LEU A 20 3.46 2.64 -21.19
N SER A 21 4.58 2.73 -21.91
CA SER A 21 5.76 3.50 -21.51
C SER A 21 5.46 5.01 -21.43
N LEU A 22 4.73 5.56 -22.40
CA LEU A 22 4.31 6.95 -22.43
C LEU A 22 3.31 7.27 -21.30
N LEU A 23 2.38 6.37 -21.00
CA LEU A 23 1.49 6.49 -19.84
C LEU A 23 2.28 6.49 -18.52
N GLY A 24 3.29 5.64 -18.39
CA GLY A 24 4.22 5.64 -17.25
C GLY A 24 4.99 6.96 -17.12
N PHE A 25 5.50 7.51 -18.23
CA PHE A 25 6.22 8.78 -18.27
C PHE A 25 5.32 9.97 -17.90
N ILE A 26 4.09 10.02 -18.44
CA ILE A 26 3.11 11.05 -18.09
C ILE A 26 2.80 10.99 -16.60
N ARG A 27 2.57 9.80 -16.05
CA ARG A 27 2.36 9.64 -14.62
C ARG A 27 3.57 10.14 -13.83
N ASN A 28 4.80 9.86 -14.26
CA ASN A 28 6.04 10.36 -13.61
C ASN A 28 6.10 11.88 -13.59
N LEU A 29 5.86 12.51 -14.75
CA LEU A 29 5.85 13.96 -14.90
C LEU A 29 4.82 14.59 -13.96
N ILE A 30 3.61 14.03 -13.94
CA ILE A 30 2.52 14.43 -13.04
C ILE A 30 3.01 14.37 -11.59
N PHE A 31 3.45 13.19 -11.12
CA PHE A 31 3.84 13.00 -9.72
C PHE A 31 5.03 13.87 -9.31
N SER A 32 6.03 14.03 -10.19
CA SER A 32 7.20 14.88 -9.95
C SER A 32 6.84 16.37 -9.90
N LEU A 33 5.98 16.85 -10.80
CA LEU A 33 5.48 18.22 -10.78
C LEU A 33 4.66 18.50 -9.51
N PHE A 34 3.78 17.58 -9.11
CA PHE A 34 2.94 17.75 -7.91
C PHE A 34 3.76 17.73 -6.61
N ASN A 35 4.81 16.90 -6.53
CA ASN A 35 5.74 16.93 -5.40
C ASN A 35 6.58 18.23 -5.38
N PHE A 36 7.03 18.72 -6.55
CA PHE A 36 7.84 19.93 -6.63
C PHE A 36 7.03 21.20 -6.30
N LEU A 37 5.73 21.20 -6.62
CA LEU A 37 4.81 22.30 -6.33
C LEU A 37 4.23 22.26 -4.90
N GLY A 38 4.58 21.24 -4.10
CA GLY A 38 4.07 21.09 -2.73
C GLY A 38 2.57 20.80 -2.66
N LEU A 39 2.00 20.21 -3.71
CA LEU A 39 0.56 19.87 -3.83
C LEU A 39 0.35 18.35 -3.81
N SER A 40 1.18 17.61 -3.09
CA SER A 40 1.04 16.16 -2.93
C SER A 40 -0.33 15.75 -2.37
N ASP A 41 -0.97 16.64 -1.63
CA ASP A 41 -2.27 16.45 -0.98
C ASP A 41 -3.44 16.55 -1.98
N PHE A 42 -3.23 17.10 -3.18
CA PHE A 42 -4.27 17.19 -4.22
C PHE A 42 -4.37 15.97 -5.14
N ILE A 43 -3.39 15.06 -5.13
CA ILE A 43 -3.53 13.72 -5.78
C ILE A 43 -4.22 12.73 -4.85
N GLU A 44 -4.56 13.14 -3.63
CA GLU A 44 -5.62 12.51 -2.86
C GLU A 44 -6.91 12.72 -3.67
N THR A 45 -7.13 11.83 -4.65
CA THR A 45 -8.42 11.72 -5.29
C THR A 45 -9.32 11.23 -4.18
N ASP A 46 -9.92 12.19 -3.49
CA ASP A 46 -11.16 12.00 -2.79
C ASP A 46 -12.13 11.41 -3.82
N THR A 47 -12.10 10.09 -3.97
CA THR A 47 -13.33 9.35 -4.17
C THR A 47 -14.14 9.62 -2.91
N ILE A 48 -14.80 10.78 -2.90
CA ILE A 48 -15.87 11.15 -1.99
C ILE A 48 -16.94 10.08 -2.18
N TRP A 49 -16.81 8.98 -1.43
CA TRP A 49 -17.93 8.11 -1.15
C TRP A 49 -18.70 8.81 -0.05
N LEU A 50 -19.95 9.12 -0.37
CA LEU A 50 -20.88 9.91 0.43
C LEU A 50 -20.71 9.67 1.94
N ASP A 51 -20.41 10.77 2.61
CA ASP A 51 -20.38 11.05 4.05
C ASP A 51 -21.03 10.00 4.98
N ASP A 52 -20.20 9.35 5.80
CA ASP A 52 -20.59 8.98 7.17
C ASP A 52 -20.20 10.16 8.10
N PRO A 53 -21.15 10.80 8.83
CA PRO A 53 -20.89 12.05 9.56
C PRO A 53 -20.00 11.93 10.80
N THR A 54 -19.30 10.81 10.99
CA THR A 54 -18.56 10.51 12.23
C THR A 54 -17.04 10.44 12.10
N CYS A 55 -16.46 10.51 10.88
CA CYS A 55 -15.02 10.34 10.73
C CYS A 55 -14.28 11.67 10.49
N THR A 56 -13.64 12.15 11.55
CA THR A 56 -12.70 13.28 11.54
C THR A 56 -11.53 13.08 10.56
N PRO A 57 -11.02 14.14 9.87
CA PRO A 57 -10.19 14.01 8.67
C PRO A 57 -8.69 13.68 8.88
N GLU A 58 -8.24 13.29 10.07
CA GLU A 58 -6.78 13.25 10.39
C GLU A 58 -6.33 11.97 11.12
N HIS A 59 -7.24 11.06 11.46
CA HIS A 59 -6.87 9.89 12.26
C HIS A 59 -6.45 8.72 11.37
N LYS A 60 -5.13 8.62 11.12
CA LYS A 60 -4.53 7.37 10.61
C LYS A 60 -5.08 6.18 11.40
N PRO A 61 -5.59 5.13 10.75
CA PRO A 61 -6.21 4.04 11.48
C PRO A 61 -5.15 3.40 12.39
N VAL A 62 -5.55 3.09 13.62
CA VAL A 62 -4.65 2.49 14.63
C VAL A 62 -4.00 1.22 14.07
N SER A 63 -4.73 0.49 13.22
CA SER A 63 -4.23 -0.66 12.47
C SER A 63 -3.00 -0.32 11.63
N ALA A 64 -3.00 0.77 10.88
CA ALA A 64 -1.85 1.20 10.08
C ALA A 64 -0.65 1.53 10.96
N MET A 65 -0.86 2.23 12.08
CA MET A 65 0.23 2.56 13.01
C MET A 65 0.88 1.30 13.58
N LEU A 66 0.06 0.35 14.04
CA LEU A 66 0.54 -0.92 14.59
C LEU A 66 1.23 -1.78 13.52
N ILE A 67 0.72 -1.84 12.29
CA ILE A 67 1.33 -2.63 11.22
C ILE A 67 2.71 -2.08 10.84
N ARG A 68 2.87 -0.75 10.81
CA ARG A 68 4.14 -0.09 10.50
C ARG A 68 5.26 -0.47 11.47
N GLU A 69 4.94 -0.85 12.71
CA GLU A 69 5.93 -1.36 13.68
C GLU A 69 6.56 -2.68 13.22
N PHE A 70 5.81 -3.52 12.49
CA PHE A 70 6.29 -4.82 12.04
C PHE A 70 7.09 -4.77 10.73
N LEU A 71 6.97 -3.66 9.98
CA LEU A 71 7.56 -3.51 8.65
C LEU A 71 8.72 -2.51 8.70
N PRO A 72 10.00 -2.95 8.65
CA PRO A 72 11.12 -2.02 8.64
C PRO A 72 11.13 -1.17 7.37
N VAL A 73 11.59 0.08 7.52
CA VAL A 73 11.96 0.95 6.40
C VAL A 73 13.46 0.79 6.16
N MET A 74 13.84 0.68 4.89
CA MET A 74 15.22 0.51 4.47
C MET A 74 15.46 1.25 3.15
N LYS A 75 16.70 1.65 2.88
CA LYS A 75 17.06 2.24 1.60
C LYS A 75 17.38 1.16 0.58
N VAL A 76 17.07 1.40 -0.68
CA VAL A 76 17.32 0.47 -1.78
C VAL A 76 18.80 0.08 -1.87
N GLN A 77 19.70 1.07 -1.73
CA GLN A 77 21.15 0.84 -1.74
C GLN A 77 21.64 -0.19 -0.71
N ASP A 78 21.00 -0.25 0.46
CA ASP A 78 21.40 -1.16 1.54
C ASP A 78 21.01 -2.62 1.21
N ILE A 79 19.95 -2.79 0.42
CA ILE A 79 19.54 -4.12 -0.07
C ILE A 79 20.46 -4.58 -1.19
N VAL A 80 20.75 -3.70 -2.15
CA VAL A 80 21.61 -4.01 -3.30
C VAL A 80 23.02 -4.39 -2.83
N ALA A 81 23.53 -3.71 -1.80
CA ALA A 81 24.82 -4.05 -1.19
C ALA A 81 24.85 -5.43 -0.53
N GLY A 82 23.71 -5.93 -0.03
CA GLY A 82 23.62 -7.21 0.68
C GLY A 82 23.14 -8.41 -0.15
N ALA A 83 22.29 -8.19 -1.16
CA ALA A 83 21.59 -9.25 -1.89
C ALA A 83 22.11 -9.49 -3.32
N GLY A 84 22.98 -8.63 -3.84
CA GLY A 84 23.38 -8.68 -5.25
C GLY A 84 22.28 -8.13 -6.16
N ALA A 85 22.66 -7.33 -7.16
CA ALA A 85 21.73 -6.51 -7.96
C ALA A 85 20.70 -7.30 -8.81
N GLY A 86 20.80 -8.63 -8.89
CA GLY A 86 19.98 -9.45 -9.80
C GLY A 86 18.67 -10.01 -9.24
N ASP A 87 18.46 -9.94 -7.92
CA ASP A 87 17.31 -10.60 -7.26
C ASP A 87 16.23 -9.63 -6.77
N LEU A 88 16.40 -8.32 -6.97
CA LEU A 88 15.44 -7.31 -6.56
C LEU A 88 14.50 -6.90 -7.71
N PRO A 89 13.18 -6.76 -7.45
CA PRO A 89 12.28 -6.17 -8.44
C PRO A 89 12.74 -4.76 -8.79
N GLU A 90 12.76 -4.45 -10.09
CA GLU A 90 13.24 -3.17 -10.63
C GLU A 90 12.27 -2.02 -10.34
N SER A 91 10.98 -2.31 -10.09
CA SER A 91 9.93 -1.30 -9.86
C SER A 91 8.92 -1.69 -8.79
N CYS A 92 8.31 -0.67 -8.18
CA CYS A 92 7.25 -0.83 -7.20
C CYS A 92 5.92 -1.15 -7.88
N ALA A 93 5.27 -2.26 -7.52
CA ALA A 93 4.03 -2.68 -8.18
C ALA A 93 2.78 -1.82 -7.87
N VAL A 94 2.84 -0.93 -6.87
CA VAL A 94 1.73 -0.03 -6.53
C VAL A 94 1.76 1.20 -7.42
N CYS A 95 2.90 1.87 -7.46
CA CYS A 95 3.07 3.09 -8.22
C CYS A 95 3.75 2.87 -9.57
N LEU A 96 4.10 1.64 -9.95
CA LEU A 96 4.84 1.24 -11.18
C LEU A 96 6.04 2.13 -11.52
N TYR A 97 6.76 2.64 -10.51
CA TYR A 97 8.01 3.40 -10.70
C TYR A 97 9.21 2.55 -10.32
N GLU A 98 10.32 2.76 -11.02
CA GLU A 98 11.61 2.17 -10.68
C GLU A 98 12.08 2.63 -9.30
N PHE A 99 12.86 1.78 -8.64
CA PHE A 99 13.49 2.11 -7.37
C PHE A 99 14.80 2.86 -7.61
N ASP A 100 14.96 4.03 -6.99
CA ASP A 100 16.23 4.75 -6.94
C ASP A 100 17.04 4.35 -5.68
N GLY A 101 18.36 4.51 -5.71
CA GLY A 101 19.25 4.10 -4.62
C GLY A 101 18.94 4.77 -3.27
N GLU A 102 18.45 6.01 -3.31
CA GLU A 102 18.05 6.80 -2.14
C GLU A 102 16.60 6.55 -1.69
N ASP A 103 15.81 5.79 -2.46
CA ASP A 103 14.41 5.55 -2.13
C ASP A 103 14.28 4.77 -0.83
N GLU A 104 13.35 5.23 0.01
CA GLU A 104 12.90 4.47 1.17
C GLU A 104 11.86 3.43 0.74
N ILE A 105 12.12 2.18 1.08
CA ILE A 105 11.27 1.04 0.75
C ILE A 105 10.87 0.28 2.01
N ARG A 106 9.73 -0.40 1.92
CA ARG A 106 9.29 -1.39 2.89
C ARG A 106 9.40 -2.77 2.28
N TRP A 107 10.17 -3.63 2.94
CA TRP A 107 10.30 -5.04 2.57
C TRP A 107 9.40 -5.90 3.45
N LEU A 108 8.44 -6.58 2.82
CA LEU A 108 7.52 -7.47 3.51
C LEU A 108 8.20 -8.81 3.83
N ARG A 109 8.55 -9.05 5.10
CA ARG A 109 9.24 -10.30 5.50
C ARG A 109 8.43 -11.58 5.23
N ASN A 110 7.10 -11.50 5.26
CA ASN A 110 6.22 -12.66 5.13
C ASN A 110 6.13 -13.17 3.68
N CYS A 111 6.30 -12.29 2.68
CA CYS A 111 6.12 -12.64 1.26
C CYS A 111 7.22 -12.11 0.33
N LYS A 112 8.24 -11.44 0.90
CA LYS A 112 9.42 -10.87 0.25
C LYS A 112 9.17 -9.77 -0.79
N HIS A 113 7.94 -9.30 -0.96
CA HIS A 113 7.64 -8.19 -1.87
C HIS A 113 8.13 -6.84 -1.33
N ILE A 114 8.52 -5.95 -2.24
CA ILE A 114 9.12 -4.65 -1.96
C ILE A 114 8.27 -3.55 -2.58
N PHE A 115 8.06 -2.47 -1.82
CA PHE A 115 7.31 -1.30 -2.25
C PHE A 115 7.96 -0.04 -1.72
N HIS A 116 7.76 1.11 -2.37
CA HIS A 116 8.10 2.40 -1.76
C HIS A 116 7.38 2.55 -0.42
N ARG A 117 8.08 3.13 0.56
CA ARG A 117 7.53 3.41 1.88
C ARG A 117 6.19 4.15 1.78
N ALA A 118 6.15 5.23 1.01
CA ALA A 118 4.97 6.05 0.82
C ALA A 118 3.80 5.26 0.21
N CYS A 119 4.07 4.37 -0.76
CA CYS A 119 3.05 3.58 -1.43
C CYS A 119 2.40 2.57 -0.48
N LEU A 120 3.22 1.85 0.28
CA LEU A 120 2.71 0.87 1.23
C LEU A 120 2.10 1.54 2.47
N ASP A 121 2.62 2.69 2.89
CA ASP A 121 2.05 3.47 3.98
C ASP A 121 0.64 3.95 3.66
N ARG A 122 0.41 4.50 2.47
CA ARG A 122 -0.94 4.88 2.01
C ARG A 122 -1.88 3.68 1.92
N TRP A 123 -1.39 2.56 1.40
CA TRP A 123 -2.17 1.33 1.34
C TRP A 123 -2.67 0.91 2.74
N MET A 124 -1.81 0.97 3.75
CA MET A 124 -2.19 0.68 5.14
C MET A 124 -3.15 1.73 5.73
N ASP A 125 -2.96 3.01 5.40
CA ASP A 125 -3.86 4.09 5.86
C ASP A 125 -5.30 3.92 5.32
N HIS A 126 -5.48 3.26 4.18
CA HIS A 126 -6.79 2.82 3.67
C HIS A 126 -7.28 1.48 4.25
N ASP A 127 -6.87 1.19 5.49
CA ASP A 127 -7.25 0.05 6.31
C ASP A 127 -6.90 -1.33 5.73
N GLN A 128 -6.02 -1.37 4.72
CA GLN A 128 -5.56 -2.61 4.10
C GLN A 128 -4.44 -3.24 4.91
N LYS A 129 -4.63 -4.52 5.28
CA LYS A 129 -3.72 -5.27 6.17
C LYS A 129 -2.96 -6.38 5.44
N THR A 130 -2.96 -6.35 4.11
CA THR A 130 -2.43 -7.41 3.24
C THR A 130 -1.55 -6.87 2.13
N CYS A 131 -0.62 -7.69 1.64
CA CYS A 131 0.25 -7.36 0.52
C CYS A 131 -0.55 -7.03 -0.75
N PRO A 132 -0.29 -5.89 -1.42
CA PRO A 132 -0.95 -5.53 -2.69
C PRO A 132 -0.80 -6.57 -3.81
N LEU A 133 0.30 -7.34 -3.80
CA LEU A 133 0.62 -8.32 -4.84
C LEU A 133 0.03 -9.71 -4.58
N CYS A 134 0.18 -10.22 -3.35
CA CYS A 134 -0.12 -11.62 -3.04
C CYS A 134 -1.15 -11.80 -1.92
N ARG A 135 -1.66 -10.71 -1.34
CA ARG A 135 -2.64 -10.69 -0.24
C ARG A 135 -2.21 -11.40 1.04
N THR A 136 -0.93 -11.76 1.19
CA THR A 136 -0.36 -12.24 2.46
C THR A 136 -0.53 -11.15 3.53
N GLN A 137 -0.95 -11.54 4.73
CA GLN A 137 -1.13 -10.61 5.84
C GLN A 137 0.20 -10.00 6.28
N PHE A 138 0.17 -8.73 6.68
CA PHE A 138 1.36 -8.05 7.21
C PHE A 138 1.74 -8.54 8.60
N VAL A 139 0.73 -8.85 9.43
CA VAL A 139 0.91 -9.41 10.76
C VAL A 139 1.06 -10.93 10.64
N PRO A 140 2.13 -11.54 11.19
CA PRO A 140 2.26 -12.99 11.28
C PRO A 140 1.15 -13.61 12.13
N GLU A 141 0.75 -14.84 11.82
CA GLU A 141 -0.34 -15.53 12.49
C GLU A 141 -0.09 -15.64 14.02
N GLU A 142 1.16 -15.84 14.44
CA GLU A 142 1.51 -15.94 15.86
C GLU A 142 1.31 -14.64 16.64
N LYS A 143 1.27 -13.49 15.95
CA LYS A 143 1.09 -12.16 16.54
C LYS A 143 -0.29 -11.58 16.31
N GLN A 144 -1.17 -12.33 15.64
CA GLN A 144 -2.48 -11.83 15.25
C GLN A 144 -3.36 -11.51 16.47
N ASP A 145 -3.33 -12.34 17.50
CA ASP A 145 -4.12 -12.14 18.73
C ASP A 145 -3.67 -10.90 19.51
N GLU A 146 -2.36 -10.71 19.67
CA GLU A 146 -1.78 -9.52 20.30
C GLU A 146 -2.16 -8.25 19.54
N PHE A 147 -2.06 -8.30 18.20
CA PHE A 147 -2.45 -7.20 17.34
C PHE A 147 -3.95 -6.86 17.46
N ASN A 148 -4.81 -7.87 17.43
CA ASN A 148 -6.27 -7.71 17.59
C ASN A 148 -6.62 -7.14 18.98
N GLN A 149 -5.93 -7.59 20.03
CA GLN A 149 -6.11 -7.07 21.38
C GLN A 149 -5.69 -5.60 21.49
N ARG A 150 -4.55 -5.21 20.90
CA ARG A 150 -4.08 -3.81 20.85
C ARG A 150 -5.06 -2.92 20.07
N LEU A 151 -5.60 -3.43 18.96
CA LEU A 151 -6.65 -2.74 18.20
C LEU A 151 -7.92 -2.53 19.02
N TRP A 152 -8.40 -3.58 19.69
CA TRP A 152 -9.60 -3.51 20.55
C TRP A 152 -9.41 -2.56 21.74
N ALA A 153 -8.23 -2.56 22.36
CA ALA A 153 -7.92 -1.63 23.43
C ALA A 153 -7.94 -0.17 22.95
N ALA A 154 -7.44 0.08 21.74
CA ALA A 154 -7.40 1.42 21.16
C ALA A 154 -8.75 1.91 20.61
N SER A 155 -9.71 1.03 20.36
CA SER A 155 -11.05 1.42 19.88
C SER A 155 -11.96 1.98 20.99
N GLY A 156 -11.50 2.00 22.24
CA GLY A 156 -12.28 2.53 23.38
C GLY A 156 -13.50 1.69 23.76
N VAL A 157 -13.70 0.52 23.14
CA VAL A 157 -14.87 -0.33 23.39
C VAL A 157 -14.83 -0.95 24.80
N SER A 158 -13.65 -1.04 25.42
CA SER A 158 -13.50 -1.48 26.82
C SER A 158 -14.26 -0.59 27.81
N ASP A 159 -14.34 0.72 27.56
CA ASP A 159 -14.95 1.66 28.51
C ASP A 159 -16.48 1.56 28.51
N PHE A 160 -17.09 1.13 27.40
CA PHE A 160 -18.54 0.96 27.28
C PHE A 160 -19.08 -0.30 27.99
N TYR A 161 -18.29 -1.38 28.08
CA TYR A 161 -18.74 -2.63 28.71
C TYR A 161 -18.66 -2.57 30.26
N ALA A 162 -17.76 -1.75 30.79
CA ALA A 162 -17.67 -1.49 32.22
C ALA A 162 -18.90 -0.72 32.73
N GLU A 163 -19.33 0.31 32.00
CA GLU A 163 -20.48 1.14 32.38
C GLU A 163 -21.82 0.37 32.32
N TYR A 164 -21.96 -0.57 31.38
CA TYR A 164 -23.15 -1.44 31.28
C TYR A 164 -23.21 -2.50 32.39
N SER A 165 -22.05 -2.99 32.85
CA SER A 165 -21.97 -3.98 33.93
C SER A 165 -22.25 -3.37 35.30
N GLU A 166 -21.90 -2.09 35.50
CA GLU A 166 -22.16 -1.37 36.75
C GLU A 166 -23.66 -1.05 36.88
N TYR A 167 -24.34 -0.72 35.76
CA TYR A 167 -25.78 -0.42 35.76
C TYR A 167 -26.69 -1.63 35.97
N ASN A 168 -26.25 -2.85 35.61
CA ASN A 168 -27.00 -4.09 35.79
C ASN A 168 -26.74 -4.78 37.15
N SER A 169 -25.95 -4.15 38.03
CA SER A 169 -25.60 -4.67 39.36
C SER A 169 -26.42 -4.08 40.51
N VAL A 170 -27.45 -3.28 40.20
CA VAL A 170 -28.38 -2.65 41.16
C VAL A 170 -29.79 -3.20 40.99
#